data_AF-A0A1Y3SNP2-F1
#
_entry.id   AF-A0A1Y3SNP2-F1
#
_cell.length_a   1.000
_cell.length_b   1.000
_cell.length_c   1.000
_cell.angle_alpha   90.00
_cell.angle_beta   90.00
_cell.angle_gamma   90.00
#
_symmetry.space_group_name_H-M   'P 1'
#
loop_
_entity.id
_entity.type
_entity.pdbx_description
1 polymer ?
#
loop_
_entity_poly.entity_id
_entity_poly.type
_entity_poly.pdbx_seq_one_letter_code
_entity_poly.pdbx_strand_id
1 'polypeptide(L)'
;MNPRFRELPEEKQLAILIAAKAGVSKGLLFYYFHNKKELYFAVYHYALETVTRAVVDEKLWNITDFYELLHDSAVKKMEVLGKHPYIMDFSIRSYFSEKEDVSEGLKQVNVQGVDDIFETYFSGVDFTKFKEEVDPRRIYNMLIWMMDGYLHAWRMQGAPLDVEKMQNEFIQWITILKNSTYREEYL
;
A
#
# COMPACT_ATOMS: atom_id res chain seq x y z
N MET A 1 9.37 34.60 -3.71
CA MET A 1 9.91 33.45 -4.47
C MET A 1 10.74 34.00 -5.62
N ASN A 2 12.02 33.58 -5.76
CA ASN A 2 12.98 34.20 -6.69
C ASN A 2 12.56 33.99 -8.17
N PRO A 3 12.45 35.04 -9.01
CA PRO A 3 12.01 34.92 -10.40
C PRO A 3 12.85 33.95 -11.25
N ARG A 4 14.15 33.81 -10.99
CA ARG A 4 15.04 32.84 -11.67
C ARG A 4 14.70 31.37 -11.38
N PHE A 5 13.97 31.08 -10.30
CA PHE A 5 13.57 29.72 -9.97
C PHE A 5 12.52 29.19 -10.95
N ARG A 6 11.59 30.05 -11.40
CA ARG A 6 10.48 29.67 -12.29
C ARG A 6 10.93 29.37 -13.72
N GLU A 7 12.14 29.80 -14.09
CA GLU A 7 12.74 29.60 -15.41
C GLU A 7 13.54 28.29 -15.51
N LEU A 8 13.77 27.60 -14.38
CA LEU A 8 14.48 26.33 -14.39
C LEU A 8 13.60 25.19 -14.94
N PRO A 9 14.17 24.14 -15.54
CA PRO A 9 13.45 22.89 -15.80
C PRO A 9 12.76 22.37 -14.53
N GLU A 10 11.56 21.82 -14.64
CA GLU A 10 10.74 21.36 -13.51
C GLU A 10 11.50 20.39 -12.58
N GLU A 11 12.31 19.50 -13.14
CA GLU A 11 13.14 18.57 -12.36
C GLU A 11 14.14 19.29 -11.45
N LYS A 12 14.74 20.38 -11.94
CA LYS A 12 15.69 21.17 -11.15
C LYS A 12 14.96 21.99 -10.08
N GLN A 13 13.76 22.47 -10.37
CA GLN A 13 12.89 23.14 -9.38
C GLN A 13 12.51 22.17 -8.25
N LEU A 14 12.06 20.97 -8.60
CA LEU A 14 11.65 19.94 -7.66
C LEU A 14 12.80 19.50 -6.73
N ALA A 15 13.98 19.21 -7.29
CA ALA A 15 15.15 18.82 -6.50
C ALA A 15 15.58 19.89 -5.48
N ILE A 16 15.50 21.17 -5.87
CA ILE A 16 15.79 22.30 -4.95
C ILE A 16 14.76 22.37 -3.83
N LEU A 17 13.47 22.20 -4.15
CA LEU A 17 12.40 22.24 -3.15
C LEU A 17 12.51 21.09 -2.15
N ILE A 18 12.81 19.87 -2.63
CA ILE A 18 13.01 18.70 -1.77
C ILE A 18 14.23 18.91 -0.86
N ALA A 19 15.37 19.32 -1.41
CA ALA A 19 16.58 19.57 -0.64
C ALA A 19 16.37 20.66 0.43
N ALA A 20 15.71 21.76 0.07
CA ALA A 20 15.38 22.84 1.00
C ALA A 20 14.43 22.37 2.12
N LYS A 21 13.39 21.60 1.81
CA LYS A 21 12.47 21.04 2.81
C LYS A 21 13.15 20.01 3.73
N ALA A 22 14.09 19.24 3.20
CA ALA A 22 14.85 18.25 3.96
C ALA A 22 16.04 18.84 4.72
N GLY A 23 16.32 20.14 4.59
CA GLY A 23 17.45 20.80 5.24
C GLY A 23 18.83 20.35 4.72
N VAL A 24 18.89 19.82 3.49
CA VAL A 24 20.13 19.33 2.87
C VAL A 24 20.53 20.18 1.66
N SER A 25 21.79 20.06 1.23
CA SER A 25 22.22 20.69 -0.01
C SER A 25 21.66 19.93 -1.22
N LYS A 26 21.41 20.65 -2.32
CA LYS A 26 21.03 20.03 -3.60
C LYS A 26 22.07 19.00 -4.04
N GLY A 27 23.37 19.30 -3.86
CA GLY A 27 24.45 18.39 -4.23
C GLY A 27 24.38 17.06 -3.46
N LEU A 28 23.98 17.10 -2.18
CA LEU A 28 23.79 15.90 -1.37
C LEU A 28 22.63 15.03 -1.89
N LEU A 29 21.55 15.65 -2.35
CA LEU A 29 20.43 14.93 -2.96
C LEU A 29 20.86 14.16 -4.21
N PHE A 30 21.64 14.79 -5.10
CA PHE A 30 22.18 14.13 -6.31
C PHE A 30 23.28 13.11 -6.03
N TYR A 31 23.99 13.26 -4.90
CA TYR A 31 24.97 12.29 -4.45
C TYR A 31 24.32 10.96 -4.02
N TYR A 32 23.17 11.03 -3.33
CA TYR A 32 22.44 9.83 -2.90
C TYR A 32 21.46 9.30 -3.93
N PHE A 33 20.85 10.18 -4.72
CA PHE A 33 19.82 9.83 -5.69
C PHE A 33 20.21 10.46 -7.02
N HIS A 34 20.81 9.65 -7.91
CA HIS A 34 21.42 10.14 -9.15
C HIS A 34 20.40 10.85 -10.05
N ASN A 35 19.12 10.46 -9.95
CA ASN A 35 18.01 11.02 -10.70
C ASN A 35 16.70 10.97 -9.89
N LYS A 36 15.67 11.64 -10.41
CA LYS A 36 14.33 11.70 -9.80
C LYS A 36 13.70 10.30 -9.63
N LYS A 37 13.96 9.38 -10.55
CA LYS A 37 13.43 8.01 -10.53
C LYS A 37 14.00 7.21 -9.36
N GLU A 38 15.30 7.29 -9.09
CA GLU A 38 15.91 6.65 -7.92
C GLU A 38 15.42 7.23 -6.61
N LEU A 39 15.28 8.56 -6.53
CA LEU A 39 14.68 9.20 -5.36
C LEU A 39 13.25 8.68 -5.11
N TYR A 40 12.46 8.54 -6.18
CA TYR A 40 11.09 8.05 -6.08
C TYR A 40 11.04 6.60 -5.57
N PHE A 41 11.86 5.71 -6.14
CA PHE A 41 11.94 4.33 -5.67
C PHE A 41 12.40 4.25 -4.22
N ALA A 42 13.38 5.06 -3.80
CA ALA A 42 13.82 5.08 -2.42
C ALA A 42 12.70 5.47 -1.45
N VAL A 43 11.91 6.50 -1.78
CA VAL A 43 10.74 6.91 -0.97
C VAL A 43 9.68 5.82 -0.97
N TYR A 44 9.43 5.18 -2.11
CA TYR A 44 8.47 4.09 -2.23
C TYR A 44 8.86 2.86 -1.42
N HIS A 45 10.12 2.42 -1.50
CA HIS A 45 10.64 1.32 -0.68
C HIS A 45 10.59 1.66 0.81
N TYR A 46 10.93 2.89 1.20
CA TYR A 46 10.82 3.34 2.58
C TYR A 46 9.38 3.31 3.10
N ALA A 47 8.42 3.75 2.27
CA ALA A 47 6.99 3.68 2.58
C ALA A 47 6.54 2.23 2.78
N LEU A 48 6.89 1.33 1.85
CA LEU A 48 6.59 -0.10 1.96
C LEU A 48 7.21 -0.73 3.21
N GLU A 49 8.48 -0.45 3.50
CA GLU A 49 9.18 -0.99 4.68
C GLU A 49 8.56 -0.47 5.98
N THR A 50 8.17 0.81 6.02
CA THR A 50 7.50 1.41 7.18
C THR A 50 6.17 0.72 7.48
N VAL A 51 5.36 0.47 6.44
CA VAL A 51 4.10 -0.26 6.61
C VAL A 51 4.36 -1.73 6.98
N THR A 52 5.32 -2.39 6.30
CA THR A 52 5.65 -3.80 6.55
C THR A 52 6.09 -4.04 7.99
N ARG A 53 7.01 -3.23 8.52
CA ARG A 53 7.51 -3.36 9.90
C ARG A 53 6.43 -3.20 10.96
N ALA A 54 5.38 -2.44 10.65
CA ALA A 54 4.29 -2.23 11.58
C ALA A 54 3.22 -3.32 11.52
N VAL A 55 3.15 -4.06 10.41
CA VAL A 55 2.20 -5.17 10.22
C VAL A 55 2.81 -6.49 10.65
N VAL A 56 4.06 -6.72 10.27
CA VAL A 56 4.78 -7.99 10.47
C VAL A 56 5.43 -7.99 11.84
N ASP A 57 4.76 -8.65 12.79
CA ASP A 57 5.24 -8.91 14.14
C ASP A 57 5.12 -10.40 14.47
N GLU A 58 5.53 -10.79 15.68
CA GLU A 58 5.43 -12.18 16.15
C GLU A 58 3.98 -12.68 16.19
N LYS A 59 3.02 -11.80 16.50
CA LYS A 59 1.60 -12.15 16.52
C LYS A 59 1.13 -12.60 15.15
N LEU A 60 1.51 -11.89 14.09
CA LEU A 60 1.09 -12.19 12.72
C LEU A 60 1.42 -13.63 12.32
N TRP A 61 2.62 -14.11 12.68
CA TRP A 61 3.07 -15.47 12.35
C TRP A 61 2.35 -16.58 13.13
N ASN A 62 1.67 -16.24 14.22
CA ASN A 62 0.90 -17.18 15.04
C ASN A 62 -0.58 -17.24 14.65
N ILE A 63 -1.06 -16.36 13.77
CA ILE A 63 -2.44 -16.37 13.30
C ILE A 63 -2.58 -17.44 12.20
N THR A 64 -3.43 -18.42 12.44
CA THR A 64 -3.71 -19.51 11.48
C THR A 64 -5.02 -19.32 10.73
N ASP A 65 -5.87 -18.36 11.12
CA ASP A 65 -7.14 -18.09 10.44
C ASP A 65 -6.97 -17.02 9.34
N PHE A 66 -7.45 -17.33 8.14
CA PHE A 66 -7.33 -16.46 6.97
C PHE A 66 -7.92 -15.07 7.19
N TYR A 67 -9.14 -15.00 7.74
CA TYR A 67 -9.84 -13.72 7.93
C TYR A 67 -9.36 -12.97 9.16
N GLU A 68 -8.93 -13.68 10.20
CA GLU A 68 -8.25 -13.05 11.34
C GLU A 68 -6.94 -12.39 10.92
N LEU A 69 -6.14 -13.06 10.07
CA LEU A 69 -4.90 -12.51 9.54
C LEU A 69 -5.16 -11.23 8.72
N LEU A 70 -6.18 -11.26 7.86
CA LEU A 70 -6.60 -10.09 7.09
C LEU A 70 -7.08 -8.95 7.99
N HIS A 71 -7.87 -9.26 9.02
CA HIS A 71 -8.37 -8.27 9.97
C HIS A 71 -7.23 -7.62 10.76
N ASP A 72 -6.36 -8.43 11.38
CA ASP A 72 -5.22 -7.93 12.17
C ASP A 72 -4.28 -7.07 11.32
N SER A 73 -3.94 -7.56 10.12
CA SER A 73 -3.11 -6.80 9.19
C SER A 73 -3.76 -5.49 8.74
N ALA A 74 -5.08 -5.46 8.53
CA ALA A 74 -5.80 -4.24 8.19
C ALA A 74 -5.77 -3.22 9.33
N VAL A 75 -6.08 -3.62 10.56
CA VAL A 75 -6.04 -2.73 11.74
C VAL A 75 -4.66 -2.09 11.89
N LYS A 76 -3.59 -2.89 11.85
CA LYS A 76 -2.21 -2.39 11.95
C LYS A 76 -1.85 -1.44 10.81
N LYS A 77 -2.23 -1.77 9.56
CA LYS A 77 -2.03 -0.86 8.41
C LYS A 77 -2.70 0.48 8.66
N MET A 78 -3.94 0.49 9.15
CA MET A 78 -4.69 1.73 9.36
C MET A 78 -4.11 2.60 10.47
N GLU A 79 -3.60 2.01 11.55
CA GLU A 79 -2.89 2.78 12.58
C GLU A 79 -1.66 3.52 12.05
N VAL A 80 -0.90 2.88 11.16
CA VAL A 80 0.30 3.47 10.54
C VAL A 80 -0.10 4.55 9.55
N LEU A 81 -1.07 4.27 8.69
CA LEU A 81 -1.52 5.21 7.67
C LEU A 81 -2.19 6.44 8.30
N GLY A 82 -2.88 6.28 9.42
CA GLY A 82 -3.42 7.38 10.23
C GLY A 82 -2.33 8.26 10.86
N LYS A 83 -1.22 7.66 11.33
CA LYS A 83 -0.06 8.39 11.87
C LYS A 83 0.79 9.05 10.79
N HIS A 84 0.74 8.53 9.56
CA HIS A 84 1.58 8.97 8.44
C HIS A 84 0.74 9.29 7.19
N PRO A 85 -0.08 10.36 7.21
CA PRO A 85 -1.00 10.70 6.11
C PRO A 85 -0.27 10.94 4.77
N TYR A 86 0.97 11.45 4.81
CA TYR A 86 1.78 11.65 3.61
C TYR A 86 2.29 10.34 3.00
N ILE A 87 2.51 9.29 3.80
CA ILE A 87 2.87 7.97 3.29
C ILE A 87 1.67 7.37 2.55
N MET A 88 0.46 7.51 3.11
CA MET A 88 -0.76 7.03 2.45
C MET A 88 -1.02 7.75 1.12
N ASP A 89 -1.00 9.08 1.13
CA ASP A 89 -1.20 9.89 -0.07
C ASP A 89 -0.14 9.60 -1.14
N PHE A 90 1.13 9.48 -0.75
CA PHE A 90 2.20 9.07 -1.65
C PHE A 90 1.96 7.68 -2.23
N SER A 91 1.57 6.71 -1.41
CA SER A 91 1.36 5.32 -1.84
C SER A 91 0.20 5.20 -2.84
N ILE A 92 -0.94 5.84 -2.56
CA ILE A 92 -2.10 5.86 -3.48
C ILE A 92 -1.71 6.53 -4.80
N ARG A 93 -1.04 7.68 -4.75
CA ARG A 93 -0.61 8.39 -5.96
C ARG A 93 0.36 7.55 -6.77
N SER A 94 1.34 6.91 -6.11
CA SER A 94 2.31 6.04 -6.77
C SER A 94 1.65 4.83 -7.41
N TYR A 95 0.66 4.23 -6.75
CA TYR A 95 -0.09 3.08 -7.24
C TYR A 95 -0.92 3.40 -8.50
N PHE A 96 -1.59 4.56 -8.53
CA PHE A 96 -2.45 4.99 -9.63
C PHE A 96 -1.81 6.03 -10.58
N SER A 97 -0.51 6.28 -10.49
CA SER A 97 0.18 7.21 -11.39
C SER A 97 0.52 6.49 -12.70
N GLU A 98 -0.16 6.89 -13.78
CA GLU A 98 0.14 6.43 -15.14
C GLU A 98 1.11 7.36 -15.89
N LYS A 99 1.49 8.49 -15.27
CA LYS A 99 2.17 9.61 -15.95
C LYS A 99 3.64 9.78 -15.61
N GLU A 100 4.17 9.02 -14.65
CA GLU A 100 5.58 9.12 -14.28
C GLU A 100 6.40 7.97 -14.91
N ASP A 101 7.63 8.25 -15.34
CA ASP A 101 8.59 7.29 -15.94
C ASP A 101 8.96 6.09 -15.02
N VAL A 102 8.39 6.07 -13.82
CA VAL A 102 8.49 5.01 -12.80
C VAL A 102 7.30 4.05 -12.81
N SER A 103 6.21 4.38 -13.52
CA SER A 103 4.93 3.66 -13.48
C SER A 103 5.02 2.20 -13.94
N GLU A 104 5.80 1.90 -14.99
CA GLU A 104 5.98 0.51 -15.46
C GLU A 104 6.77 -0.35 -14.46
N GLY A 105 7.84 0.20 -13.88
CA GLY A 105 8.65 -0.50 -12.87
C GLY A 105 7.86 -0.76 -11.60
N LEU A 106 7.03 0.20 -11.16
CA LEU A 106 6.17 0.04 -9.99
C LEU A 106 5.03 -0.96 -10.23
N LYS A 107 4.47 -1.01 -11.44
CA LYS A 107 3.45 -2.02 -11.80
C LYS A 107 3.99 -3.44 -11.69
N GLN A 108 5.22 -3.70 -12.16
CA GLN A 108 5.84 -5.02 -12.01
C GLN A 108 6.13 -5.38 -10.54
N VAL A 109 6.62 -4.42 -9.74
CA VAL A 109 6.84 -4.61 -8.30
C VAL A 109 5.52 -4.91 -7.58
N ASN A 110 4.42 -4.25 -7.96
CA ASN A 110 3.11 -4.48 -7.36
C ASN A 110 2.56 -5.87 -7.69
N VAL A 111 2.62 -6.31 -8.96
CA VAL A 111 2.09 -7.62 -9.39
C VAL A 111 2.90 -8.76 -8.76
N GLN A 112 4.23 -8.71 -8.85
CA GLN A 112 5.09 -9.72 -8.24
C GLN A 112 4.94 -9.75 -6.71
N GLY A 113 4.76 -8.56 -6.11
CA GLY A 113 4.54 -8.44 -4.66
C GLY A 113 3.27 -9.15 -4.18
N VAL A 114 2.19 -9.22 -4.97
CA VAL A 114 0.93 -9.86 -4.54
C VAL A 114 1.04 -11.38 -4.44
N ASP A 115 1.80 -12.03 -5.32
CA ASP A 115 2.12 -13.45 -5.22
C ASP A 115 3.03 -13.69 -4.00
N ASP A 116 4.13 -12.95 -3.90
CA ASP A 116 5.11 -13.13 -2.83
C ASP A 116 4.50 -12.88 -1.44
N ILE A 117 3.63 -11.87 -1.29
CA ILE A 117 2.93 -11.55 -0.03
C ILE A 117 2.04 -12.72 0.39
N PHE A 118 1.30 -13.31 -0.54
CA PHE A 118 0.38 -14.39 -0.18
C PHE A 118 1.13 -15.65 0.24
N GLU A 119 2.09 -16.09 -0.58
CA GLU A 119 2.91 -17.26 -0.26
C GLU A 119 3.68 -17.06 1.05
N THR A 120 4.19 -15.87 1.31
CA THR A 120 4.94 -15.57 2.53
C THR A 120 4.03 -15.55 3.75
N TYR A 121 3.03 -14.67 3.78
CA TYR A 121 2.28 -14.37 5.00
C TYR A 121 1.11 -15.33 5.27
N PHE A 122 0.62 -16.04 4.24
CA PHE A 122 -0.45 -17.03 4.42
C PHE A 122 0.09 -18.47 4.50
N SER A 123 1.41 -18.68 4.52
CA SER A 123 2.02 -20.01 4.62
C SER A 123 1.60 -20.82 5.86
N GLY A 124 1.30 -20.15 6.97
CA GLY A 124 0.83 -20.77 8.22
C GLY A 124 -0.70 -20.88 8.36
N VAL A 125 -1.46 -20.45 7.35
CA VAL A 125 -2.92 -20.39 7.41
C VAL A 125 -3.55 -21.76 7.17
N ASP A 126 -4.53 -22.10 8.00
CA ASP A 126 -5.37 -23.27 7.83
C ASP A 126 -6.48 -23.01 6.81
N PHE A 127 -6.22 -23.42 5.56
CA PHE A 127 -7.18 -23.28 4.47
C PHE A 127 -8.29 -24.34 4.48
N THR A 128 -8.25 -25.35 5.37
CA THR A 128 -9.28 -26.41 5.40
C THR A 128 -10.66 -25.90 5.83
N LYS A 129 -10.72 -24.71 6.44
CA LYS A 129 -11.95 -24.03 6.85
C LYS A 129 -12.82 -23.54 5.70
N PHE A 130 -12.23 -23.38 4.50
CA PHE A 130 -12.97 -23.00 3.31
C PHE A 130 -13.84 -24.15 2.80
N LYS A 131 -14.96 -23.81 2.16
CA LYS A 131 -15.76 -24.76 1.37
C LYS A 131 -14.90 -25.35 0.24
N GLU A 132 -15.17 -26.59 -0.15
CA GLU A 132 -14.33 -27.34 -1.12
C GLU A 132 -14.24 -26.65 -2.49
N GLU A 133 -15.30 -25.95 -2.90
CA GLU A 133 -15.36 -25.21 -4.16
C GLU A 133 -14.67 -23.84 -4.13
N VAL A 134 -14.23 -23.38 -2.95
CA VAL A 134 -13.63 -22.06 -2.78
C VAL A 134 -12.11 -22.15 -2.83
N ASP A 135 -11.52 -21.38 -3.74
CA ASP A 135 -10.08 -21.13 -3.80
C ASP A 135 -9.72 -19.88 -2.98
N PRO A 136 -9.00 -20.01 -1.84
CA PRO A 136 -8.63 -18.88 -0.98
C PRO A 136 -7.79 -17.82 -1.71
N ARG A 137 -6.98 -18.22 -2.70
CA ARG A 137 -6.17 -17.29 -3.50
C ARG A 137 -7.08 -16.37 -4.32
N ARG A 138 -8.18 -16.89 -4.86
CA ARG A 138 -9.17 -16.08 -5.57
C ARG A 138 -9.88 -15.10 -4.65
N ILE A 139 -10.22 -15.53 -3.43
CA ILE A 139 -10.83 -14.66 -2.42
C ILE A 139 -9.89 -13.50 -2.07
N TYR A 140 -8.60 -13.78 -1.89
CA TYR A 140 -7.59 -12.75 -1.65
C TYR A 140 -7.47 -11.76 -2.82
N ASN A 141 -7.43 -12.24 -4.06
CA ASN A 141 -7.39 -11.39 -5.24
C ASN A 141 -8.65 -10.52 -5.38
N MET A 142 -9.83 -11.08 -5.09
CA MET A 142 -11.08 -10.32 -5.06
C MET A 142 -11.02 -9.18 -4.03
N LEU A 143 -10.48 -9.42 -2.84
CA LEU A 143 -10.30 -8.38 -1.82
C LEU A 143 -9.40 -7.25 -2.29
N ILE A 144 -8.30 -7.56 -2.98
CA ILE A 144 -7.42 -6.55 -3.58
C ILE A 144 -8.19 -5.71 -4.60
N TRP A 145 -8.92 -6.35 -5.52
CA TRP A 145 -9.69 -5.62 -6.54
C TRP A 145 -10.80 -4.75 -5.95
N MET A 146 -11.48 -5.21 -4.91
CA MET A 146 -12.48 -4.41 -4.20
C MET A 146 -11.85 -3.18 -3.55
N MET A 147 -10.70 -3.34 -2.89
CA MET A 147 -9.95 -2.22 -2.31
C MET A 147 -9.48 -1.23 -3.39
N ASP A 148 -8.93 -1.73 -4.50
CA ASP A 148 -8.50 -0.88 -5.62
C ASP A 148 -9.67 -0.10 -6.22
N GLY A 149 -10.81 -0.77 -6.44
CA GLY A 149 -12.03 -0.13 -6.93
C GLY A 149 -12.54 0.94 -5.98
N TYR A 150 -12.49 0.68 -4.67
CA TYR A 150 -12.87 1.65 -3.64
C TYR A 150 -11.95 2.88 -3.64
N LEU A 151 -10.63 2.67 -3.66
CA LEU A 151 -9.66 3.76 -3.70
C LEU A 151 -9.79 4.58 -4.99
N HIS A 152 -10.06 3.93 -6.12
CA HIS A 152 -10.32 4.61 -7.38
C HIS A 152 -11.58 5.47 -7.31
N ALA A 153 -12.69 4.93 -6.81
CA ALA A 153 -13.95 5.66 -6.64
C ALA A 153 -13.79 6.86 -5.70
N TRP A 154 -13.08 6.67 -4.59
CA TRP A 154 -12.73 7.76 -3.65
C TRP A 154 -11.91 8.85 -4.34
N ARG A 155 -10.88 8.48 -5.11
CA ARG A 155 -10.04 9.45 -5.85
C ARG A 155 -10.86 10.27 -6.84
N MET A 156 -11.81 9.65 -7.54
CA MET A 156 -12.69 10.35 -8.49
C MET A 156 -13.61 11.37 -7.79
N GLN A 157 -13.96 11.17 -6.52
CA GLN A 157 -14.79 12.11 -5.76
C GLN A 157 -14.00 13.35 -5.28
N GLY A 158 -12.67 13.31 -5.25
CA GLY A 158 -11.82 14.42 -4.80
C GLY A 158 -11.95 14.75 -3.31
N ALA A 159 -12.57 13.88 -2.52
CA ALA A 159 -12.72 14.02 -1.07
C ALA A 159 -11.41 13.70 -0.34
N PRO A 160 -11.18 14.22 0.88
CA PRO A 160 -10.07 13.75 1.73
C PRO A 160 -10.25 12.27 2.09
N LEU A 161 -9.14 11.58 2.33
CA LEU A 161 -9.17 10.16 2.65
C LEU A 161 -9.64 10.00 4.09
N ASP A 162 -10.74 9.27 4.27
CA ASP A 162 -11.22 8.85 5.57
C ASP A 162 -10.73 7.42 5.83
N VAL A 163 -9.64 7.32 6.59
CA VAL A 163 -8.98 6.05 6.92
C VAL A 163 -9.89 5.16 7.75
N GLU A 164 -10.68 5.73 8.66
CA GLU A 164 -11.61 4.99 9.51
C GLU A 164 -12.74 4.40 8.67
N LYS A 165 -13.33 5.20 7.77
CA LYS A 165 -14.35 4.70 6.84
C LYS A 165 -13.80 3.59 5.95
N MET A 166 -12.60 3.76 5.40
CA MET A 166 -11.96 2.74 4.56
C MET A 166 -11.72 1.43 5.34
N GLN A 167 -11.30 1.53 6.60
CA GLN A 167 -11.14 0.37 7.48
C GLN A 167 -12.47 -0.37 7.69
N ASN A 168 -13.53 0.38 8.00
CA ASN A 168 -14.85 -0.18 8.26
C ASN A 168 -15.42 -0.91 7.03
N GLU A 169 -15.24 -0.35 5.83
CA GLU A 169 -15.63 -0.98 4.57
C GLU A 169 -14.88 -2.30 4.36
N PHE A 170 -13.56 -2.29 4.57
CA PHE A 170 -12.74 -3.50 4.44
C PHE A 170 -13.17 -4.60 5.43
N ILE A 171 -13.42 -4.24 6.70
CA ILE A 171 -13.88 -5.17 7.73
C ILE A 171 -15.25 -5.78 7.37
N GLN A 172 -16.15 -4.98 6.80
CA GLN A 172 -17.44 -5.48 6.33
C GLN A 172 -17.27 -6.47 5.18
N TRP A 173 -16.40 -6.19 4.20
CA TRP A 173 -16.15 -7.12 3.09
C TRP A 173 -15.57 -8.46 3.55
N ILE A 174 -14.57 -8.45 4.44
CA ILE A 174 -14.01 -9.71 4.96
C ILE A 174 -15.06 -10.50 5.76
N THR A 175 -15.96 -9.81 6.49
CA THR A 175 -17.04 -10.47 7.23
C THR A 175 -18.04 -11.13 6.29
N ILE A 176 -18.47 -10.43 5.23
CA ILE A 176 -19.38 -10.97 4.21
C ILE A 176 -18.74 -12.17 3.51
N LEU A 177 -17.47 -12.05 3.11
CA LEU A 177 -16.76 -13.12 2.43
C LEU A 177 -16.55 -14.31 3.35
N LYS A 178 -16.22 -14.12 4.62
CA LYS A 178 -16.11 -15.19 5.60
C LYS A 178 -17.39 -16.01 5.67
N ASN A 179 -18.52 -15.34 5.89
CA ASN A 179 -19.83 -15.99 5.99
C ASN A 179 -20.24 -16.72 4.70
N SER A 180 -19.74 -16.26 3.55
CA SER A 180 -20.08 -16.84 2.25
C SER A 180 -19.18 -18.02 1.86
N THR A 181 -17.94 -18.08 2.36
CA THR A 181 -16.89 -18.96 1.85
C THR A 181 -16.37 -19.99 2.84
N TYR A 182 -16.51 -19.77 4.15
CA TYR A 182 -16.19 -20.78 5.16
C TYR A 182 -17.30 -21.82 5.25
N ARG A 183 -16.93 -23.04 5.67
CA ARG A 183 -17.91 -24.06 6.03
C ARG A 183 -18.64 -23.63 7.31
N GLU A 184 -19.90 -24.07 7.44
CA GLU A 184 -20.78 -23.60 8.52
C GLU A 184 -20.22 -23.89 9.92
N GLU A 185 -19.47 -24.98 10.09
CA GLU A 185 -18.83 -25.35 11.36
C GLU A 185 -17.70 -24.41 11.82
N TYR A 186 -17.23 -23.50 10.96
CA TYR A 186 -16.15 -22.55 11.25
C TYR A 186 -16.59 -21.09 11.30
N LEU A 187 -17.91 -20.82 11.25
CA LEU A 187 -18.48 -19.46 11.32
C LEU A 187 -18.61 -18.93 12.75
#